data_AF-D8QRM2-F1
#
_entry.id   AF-D8QRM2-F1
#
_cell.length_a   1.000
_cell.length_b   1.000
_cell.length_c   1.000
_cell.angle_alpha   90.00
_cell.angle_beta   90.00
_cell.angle_gamma   90.00
#
_symmetry.space_group_name_H-M   'P 1'
#
loop_
_entity.id
_entity.type
_entity.pdbx_description
1 polymer ?
#
loop_
_entity_poly.entity_id
_entity_poly.type
_entity_poly.pdbx_seq_one_letter_code
_entity_poly.pdbx_strand_id
1 'polypeptide(L)'
;MDFDPVEEEFESSEIEGDPDRPSEGFSSVAEALEAFKQGKMVIVVDDEDRENEGDLIMAASMVTPEKVEFLRSHCTGIICVPMKGEILDRLDVKLMVSDKENEEALSTAFTIPVDGQGTTTGVSSEDRARTISMLASPNATASDFKKPGHVYPLRYREGGVLKRAGHTEAAVDLAVLSGMPPVGVICELVNEKDGSMQRLPQLQVFAEKHNLHIISIADMVRYRRKREKLVERTAISRLPTRWGLFKAYSYKSKLDGIEHIAIVKGDIGNGRDVLVRVHSECLTGDVFGSKRCDCGNQLEIAMMQIEKAGRGVLVYLRGHEGRGIGLGHKLRAYNLQDEGRDTVEANVELGLPVDSREYGIGAQILRDVGVRTMKLMTNNPAKYMGLKGYGLAITGRVSVISTITDENKRYLETKREKMGHVYGSELPGTFTGLIADKVNGKKKSQNAL
;
A
#
# COMPACT_ATOMS: atom_id res chain seq x y z
N MET A 1 -17.87 -31.22 -20.30
CA MET A 1 -18.79 -30.44 -19.44
C MET A 1 -18.60 -29.00 -19.87
N ASP A 2 -19.60 -28.46 -20.57
CA ASP A 2 -19.60 -27.08 -21.04
C ASP A 2 -19.77 -26.14 -19.84
N PHE A 3 -18.76 -25.31 -19.59
CA PHE A 3 -18.83 -24.24 -18.60
C PHE A 3 -19.13 -22.94 -19.35
N ASP A 4 -20.40 -22.57 -19.44
CA ASP A 4 -20.78 -21.23 -19.87
C ASP A 4 -20.59 -20.23 -18.72
N PRO A 5 -19.95 -19.08 -18.95
CA PRO A 5 -19.75 -18.07 -17.92
C PRO A 5 -21.09 -17.40 -17.58
N VAL A 6 -21.41 -17.37 -16.29
CA VAL A 6 -22.50 -16.55 -15.75
C VAL A 6 -22.01 -15.10 -15.70
N GLU A 7 -22.62 -14.23 -16.51
CA GLU A 7 -22.36 -12.79 -16.53
C GLU A 7 -23.47 -12.07 -15.74
N GLU A 8 -23.09 -11.18 -14.82
CA GLU A 8 -24.02 -10.29 -14.10
C GLU A 8 -23.71 -8.83 -14.47
N GLU A 9 -24.72 -8.10 -14.94
CA GLU A 9 -24.65 -6.65 -15.24
C GLU A 9 -24.85 -5.82 -13.97
N PHE A 10 -24.00 -4.81 -13.76
CA PHE A 10 -24.12 -3.87 -12.64
C PHE A 10 -24.67 -2.52 -13.14
N GLU A 11 -25.78 -2.06 -12.56
CA GLU A 11 -26.24 -0.67 -12.71
C GLU A 11 -25.28 0.28 -12.01
N SER A 12 -24.84 1.30 -12.74
CA SER A 12 -23.92 2.33 -12.27
C SER A 12 -24.64 3.35 -11.40
N SER A 13 -24.75 3.12 -10.10
CA SER A 13 -25.15 4.17 -9.16
C SER A 13 -24.42 4.04 -7.82
N GLU A 14 -23.77 5.16 -7.45
CA GLU A 14 -23.07 5.46 -6.18
C GLU A 14 -21.63 4.91 -6.05
N ILE A 15 -20.65 5.80 -6.30
CA ILE A 15 -19.23 5.48 -6.46
C ILE A 15 -18.51 5.53 -5.11
N GLU A 16 -18.39 4.38 -4.46
CA GLU A 16 -17.45 4.14 -3.36
C GLU A 16 -16.05 3.77 -3.91
N GLY A 17 -15.01 4.58 -3.69
CA GLY A 17 -13.62 4.25 -4.08
C GLY A 17 -12.95 5.18 -5.11
N ASP A 18 -13.17 6.50 -5.02
CA ASP A 18 -12.22 7.45 -5.63
C ASP A 18 -10.93 7.46 -4.78
N PRO A 19 -9.76 7.09 -5.32
CA PRO A 19 -8.49 7.14 -4.59
C PRO A 19 -8.08 8.55 -4.14
N ASP A 20 -8.69 9.60 -4.69
CA ASP A 20 -8.48 10.98 -4.24
C ASP A 20 -9.42 11.39 -3.10
N ARG A 21 -10.46 10.59 -2.81
CA ARG A 21 -11.30 10.81 -1.63
C ARG A 21 -10.45 10.50 -0.40
N PRO A 22 -10.32 11.47 0.52
CA PRO A 22 -9.62 11.21 1.77
C PRO A 22 -10.38 10.18 2.59
N SER A 23 -9.63 9.46 3.42
CA SER A 23 -10.22 8.63 4.46
C SER A 23 -11.08 9.48 5.39
N GLU A 24 -12.12 8.89 5.99
CA GLU A 24 -13.03 9.62 6.87
C GLU A 24 -12.25 10.27 8.03
N GLY A 25 -12.51 11.56 8.29
CA GLY A 25 -11.78 12.32 9.32
C GLY A 25 -10.41 12.86 8.90
N PHE A 26 -10.01 12.72 7.64
CA PHE A 26 -8.77 13.28 7.08
C PHE A 26 -9.05 14.35 6.01
N SER A 27 -8.10 15.27 5.85
CA SER A 27 -8.05 16.20 4.72
C SER A 27 -7.58 15.50 3.44
N SER A 28 -7.89 16.07 2.27
CA SER A 28 -7.31 15.54 1.03
C SER A 28 -5.81 15.81 0.95
N VAL A 29 -5.07 14.90 0.31
CA VAL A 29 -3.63 15.11 0.05
C VAL A 29 -3.40 16.39 -0.77
N ALA A 30 -4.32 16.74 -1.66
CA ALA A 30 -4.22 17.97 -2.46
C ALA A 30 -4.27 19.23 -1.58
N GLU A 31 -5.17 19.31 -0.60
CA GLU A 31 -5.25 20.44 0.33
C GLU A 31 -4.00 20.52 1.21
N ALA A 32 -3.50 19.38 1.69
CA ALA A 32 -2.27 19.32 2.46
C ALA A 32 -1.06 19.81 1.64
N LEU A 33 -0.95 19.46 0.36
CA LEU A 33 0.12 19.94 -0.52
C LEU A 33 0.06 21.47 -0.72
N GLU A 34 -1.13 22.04 -0.89
CA GLU A 34 -1.27 23.51 -1.01
C GLU A 34 -0.88 24.22 0.29
N ALA A 35 -1.27 23.70 1.45
CA ALA A 35 -0.85 24.23 2.74
C ALA A 35 0.67 24.10 2.95
N PHE A 36 1.24 22.95 2.59
CA PHE A 36 2.67 22.67 2.67
C PHE A 36 3.50 23.64 1.81
N LYS A 37 3.03 23.91 0.59
CA LYS A 37 3.64 24.89 -0.34
C LYS A 37 3.59 26.32 0.19
N GLN A 38 2.56 26.67 0.97
CA GLN A 38 2.47 27.95 1.68
C GLN A 38 3.38 28.01 2.92
N GLY A 39 4.14 26.95 3.21
CA GLY A 39 5.02 26.84 4.36
C GLY A 39 4.29 26.55 5.67
N LYS A 40 3.03 26.10 5.61
CA LYS A 40 2.30 25.61 6.80
C LYS A 40 2.76 24.20 7.14
N MET A 41 2.64 23.85 8.42
CA MET A 41 2.80 22.45 8.86
C MET A 41 1.55 21.65 8.50
N VAL A 42 1.72 20.34 8.35
CA VAL A 42 0.65 19.36 8.20
C VAL A 42 0.92 18.21 9.15
N ILE A 43 -0.14 17.58 9.66
CA ILE A 43 -0.04 16.37 10.47
C ILE A 43 -0.13 15.19 9.52
N VAL A 44 0.84 14.27 9.61
CA VAL A 44 0.81 13.00 8.87
C VAL A 44 0.75 11.88 9.87
N VAL A 45 -0.17 10.94 9.63
CA VAL A 45 -0.41 9.77 10.48
C VAL A 45 -0.11 8.51 9.69
N ASP A 46 0.58 7.56 10.31
CA ASP A 46 0.80 6.22 9.75
C ASP A 46 -0.33 5.24 10.10
N ASP A 47 -0.23 3.98 9.65
CA ASP A 47 -1.25 2.98 9.95
C ASP A 47 -1.24 2.59 11.45
N GLU A 48 -2.39 2.22 12.00
CA GLU A 48 -2.55 1.83 13.42
C GLU A 48 -1.64 0.66 13.84
N ASP A 49 -1.29 -0.21 12.89
CA ASP A 49 -0.43 -1.39 13.10
C ASP A 49 1.09 -1.06 12.96
N ARG A 50 1.45 0.20 12.72
CA ARG A 50 2.85 0.66 12.59
C ARG A 50 3.29 1.40 13.87
N GLU A 51 3.43 2.73 13.85
CA GLU A 51 3.75 3.53 15.05
C GLU A 51 2.46 4.01 15.73
N ASN A 52 1.38 4.18 14.95
CA ASN A 52 0.11 4.77 15.38
C ASN A 52 0.34 6.17 15.96
N GLU A 53 1.17 6.96 15.28
CA GLU A 53 1.67 8.27 15.71
C GLU A 53 1.41 9.33 14.65
N GLY A 54 1.43 10.59 15.09
CA GLY A 54 1.28 11.74 14.21
C GLY A 54 2.49 12.65 14.26
N ASP A 55 3.07 12.92 13.11
CA ASP A 55 4.19 13.84 12.98
C ASP A 55 3.71 15.20 12.46
N LEU A 56 4.23 16.29 13.04
CA LEU A 56 4.18 17.59 12.39
C LEU A 56 5.25 17.64 11.31
N ILE A 57 4.80 17.85 10.07
CA ILE A 57 5.66 17.85 8.89
C ILE A 57 5.59 19.22 8.19
N MET A 58 6.74 19.74 7.78
CA MET A 58 6.81 20.94 6.93
C MET A 58 8.00 20.93 5.96
N ALA A 59 7.97 21.81 4.95
CA ALA A 59 9.11 22.03 4.06
C ALA A 59 10.27 22.67 4.82
N ALA A 60 11.45 22.04 4.79
CA ALA A 60 12.63 22.58 5.49
C ALA A 60 13.07 23.95 4.94
N SER A 61 12.84 24.22 3.65
CA SER A 61 13.11 25.52 3.03
C SER A 61 12.23 26.66 3.54
N MET A 62 11.16 26.37 4.28
CA MET A 62 10.21 27.34 4.84
C MET A 62 10.32 27.45 6.37
N VAL A 63 11.34 26.85 6.97
CA VAL A 63 11.56 26.85 8.42
C VAL A 63 11.85 28.27 8.94
N THR A 64 11.34 28.57 10.12
CA THR A 64 11.66 29.80 10.87
C THR A 64 11.88 29.45 12.34
N PRO A 65 12.55 30.32 13.13
CA PRO A 65 12.72 30.10 14.56
C PRO A 65 11.39 29.87 15.30
N GLU A 66 10.32 30.58 14.92
CA GLU A 66 8.98 30.45 15.52
C GLU A 66 8.38 29.08 15.23
N LYS A 67 8.60 28.54 14.03
CA LYS A 67 8.14 27.20 13.67
C LYS A 67 8.92 26.12 14.41
N VAL A 68 10.23 26.30 14.59
CA VAL A 68 11.04 25.40 15.42
C VAL A 68 10.58 25.45 16.88
N GLU A 69 10.26 26.63 17.39
CA GLU A 69 9.70 26.79 18.74
C GLU A 69 8.33 26.12 18.88
N PHE A 70 7.48 26.20 17.86
CA PHE A 70 6.21 25.49 17.82
C PHE A 70 6.40 23.97 17.87
N LEU A 71 7.31 23.41 17.06
CA LEU A 71 7.67 21.98 17.13
C LEU A 71 8.16 21.61 18.52
N ARG A 72 9.10 22.38 19.09
CA ARG A 72 9.67 22.14 20.43
C ARG A 72 8.63 22.19 21.55
N SER A 73 7.57 22.98 21.38
CA SER A 73 6.54 23.18 22.41
C SER A 73 5.48 22.09 22.41
N HIS A 74 5.29 21.38 21.29
CA HIS A 74 4.20 20.41 21.12
C HIS A 74 4.68 18.99 20.75
N CYS A 75 5.96 18.80 20.43
CA CYS A 75 6.54 17.52 20.01
C CYS A 75 7.65 17.06 20.95
N THR A 76 8.21 15.88 20.67
CA THR A 76 9.34 15.27 21.42
C THR A 76 10.57 16.18 21.53
N GLY A 77 10.72 17.13 20.61
CA GLY A 77 11.89 17.99 20.49
C GLY A 77 13.06 17.32 19.75
N ILE A 78 12.91 16.05 19.35
CA ILE A 78 13.82 15.34 18.45
C ILE A 78 13.47 15.78 17.02
N ILE A 79 14.00 16.93 16.62
CA ILE A 79 13.68 17.50 15.30
C ILE A 79 14.52 16.79 14.24
N CYS A 80 13.83 16.04 13.40
CA CYS A 80 14.42 15.29 12.32
C CYS A 80 14.25 16.01 10.98
N VAL A 81 15.21 15.82 10.07
CA VAL A 81 15.21 16.46 8.74
C VAL A 81 15.34 15.39 7.65
N PRO A 82 14.22 14.80 7.19
CA PRO A 82 14.23 13.86 6.08
C PRO A 82 14.72 14.50 4.79
N MET A 83 15.60 13.83 4.07
CA MET A 83 16.08 14.30 2.76
C MET A 83 16.52 13.17 1.85
N LYS A 84 16.58 13.45 0.54
CA LYS A 84 17.14 12.54 -0.46
C LYS A 84 18.58 12.14 -0.12
N GLY A 85 18.91 10.88 -0.40
CA GLY A 85 20.24 10.33 -0.15
C GLY A 85 21.35 11.12 -0.84
N GLU A 86 21.12 11.60 -2.07
CA GLU A 86 22.07 12.41 -2.82
C GLU A 86 22.45 13.73 -2.11
N ILE A 87 21.53 14.31 -1.33
CA ILE A 87 21.79 15.52 -0.55
C ILE A 87 22.73 15.17 0.61
N LEU A 88 22.45 14.09 1.34
CA LEU A 88 23.33 13.60 2.41
C LEU A 88 24.72 13.27 1.88
N ASP A 89 24.79 12.61 0.72
CA ASP A 89 26.05 12.21 0.09
C ASP A 89 26.87 13.46 -0.30
N ARG A 90 26.23 14.50 -0.84
CA ARG A 90 26.86 15.79 -1.14
C ARG A 90 27.37 16.52 0.11
N LEU A 91 26.64 16.42 1.22
CA LEU A 91 26.99 17.06 2.50
C LEU A 91 27.92 16.19 3.37
N ASP A 92 28.32 15.01 2.87
CA ASP A 92 29.10 13.98 3.59
C ASP A 92 28.46 13.58 4.94
N VAL A 93 27.14 13.61 5.04
CA VAL A 93 26.40 13.26 6.26
C VAL A 93 26.07 11.76 6.23
N LYS A 94 26.85 10.98 6.97
CA LYS A 94 26.77 9.50 6.98
C LYS A 94 25.70 9.00 7.95
N LEU A 95 25.20 7.79 7.69
CA LEU A 95 24.37 7.06 8.64
C LEU A 95 25.08 6.92 9.99
N MET A 96 24.32 7.00 11.08
CA MET A 96 24.86 6.89 12.44
C MET A 96 25.36 5.47 12.73
N VAL A 97 24.65 4.47 12.22
CA VAL A 97 25.00 3.05 12.24
C VAL A 97 24.82 2.48 10.84
N SER A 98 25.51 1.39 10.50
CA SER A 98 25.27 0.74 9.20
C SER A 98 23.89 0.09 9.16
N ASP A 99 23.35 -0.12 7.95
CA ASP A 99 22.04 -0.80 7.78
C ASP A 99 22.00 -2.19 8.43
N LYS A 100 23.15 -2.86 8.56
CA LYS A 100 23.25 -4.18 9.19
C LYS A 100 23.22 -4.12 10.72
N GLU A 101 23.61 -2.98 11.29
CA GLU A 101 23.69 -2.72 12.73
C GLU A 101 22.46 -1.93 13.22
N ASN A 102 21.54 -1.56 12.32
CA ASN A 102 20.34 -0.84 12.70
C ASN A 102 19.30 -1.81 13.30
N GLU A 103 19.28 -1.86 14.64
CA GLU A 103 18.37 -2.69 15.43
C GLU A 103 17.03 -1.99 15.76
N GLU A 104 16.81 -0.76 15.28
CA GLU A 104 15.53 -0.07 15.44
C GLU A 104 14.42 -0.83 14.71
N ALA A 105 13.26 -0.96 15.36
CA ALA A 105 12.15 -1.80 14.93
C ALA A 105 11.69 -1.51 13.48
N LEU A 106 11.71 -0.24 13.07
CA LEU A 106 11.31 0.23 11.74
C LEU A 106 12.50 0.63 10.85
N SER A 107 13.71 0.35 11.35
CA SER A 107 15.01 0.63 10.73
C SER A 107 15.09 2.03 10.13
N THR A 108 14.67 3.03 10.91
CA THR A 108 14.72 4.44 10.56
C THR A 108 16.17 4.86 10.33
N ALA A 109 16.44 5.49 9.19
CA ALA A 109 17.79 5.71 8.70
C ALA A 109 18.39 7.00 9.26
N PHE A 110 18.65 7.00 10.56
CA PHE A 110 19.31 8.10 11.26
C PHE A 110 20.72 8.33 10.75
N THR A 111 21.07 9.60 10.58
CA THR A 111 22.43 10.03 10.28
C THR A 111 23.10 10.65 11.50
N ILE A 112 24.40 10.89 11.41
CA ILE A 112 25.13 11.66 12.41
C ILE A 112 24.47 13.05 12.50
N PRO A 113 24.07 13.51 13.70
CA PRO A 113 23.42 14.81 13.84
C PRO A 113 24.38 15.93 13.49
N VAL A 114 23.83 17.07 13.07
CA VAL A 114 24.61 18.20 12.54
C VAL A 114 24.16 19.52 13.13
N ASP A 115 25.10 20.47 13.17
CA ASP A 115 24.83 21.89 13.37
C ASP A 115 25.39 22.68 12.19
N GLY A 116 24.65 23.66 11.69
CA GLY A 116 25.09 24.55 10.64
C GLY A 116 26.17 25.52 11.10
N GLN A 117 27.01 25.99 10.20
CA GLN A 117 27.95 27.08 10.48
C GLN A 117 27.23 28.35 10.95
N GLY A 118 27.93 29.13 11.78
CA GLY A 118 27.41 30.36 12.37
C GLY A 118 26.41 30.16 13.51
N THR A 119 26.09 28.91 13.89
CA THR A 119 25.36 28.60 15.12
C THR A 119 26.24 28.81 16.37
N THR A 120 25.60 28.98 17.53
CA THR A 120 26.28 29.09 18.82
C THR A 120 26.45 27.72 19.47
N THR A 121 25.49 27.30 20.29
CA THR A 121 25.43 25.97 20.89
C THR A 121 24.68 24.97 20.02
N GLY A 122 23.91 25.42 19.03
CA GLY A 122 23.14 24.54 18.15
C GLY A 122 21.72 24.22 18.63
N VAL A 123 21.44 24.42 19.92
CA VAL A 123 20.19 23.94 20.56
C VAL A 123 19.03 24.94 20.49
N SER A 124 19.29 26.23 20.31
CA SER A 124 18.22 27.23 20.28
C SER A 124 17.31 27.06 19.07
N SER A 125 16.09 27.57 19.14
CA SER A 125 15.15 27.54 18.01
C SER A 125 15.71 28.29 16.79
N GLU A 126 16.51 29.34 17.02
CA GLU A 126 17.23 30.07 15.97
C GLU A 126 18.36 29.24 15.35
N ASP A 127 19.21 28.60 16.16
CA ASP A 127 20.33 27.79 15.67
C ASP A 127 19.83 26.57 14.89
N ARG A 128 18.78 25.89 15.38
CA ARG A 128 18.15 24.77 14.69
C ARG A 128 17.47 25.21 13.40
N ALA A 129 16.73 26.33 13.39
CA ALA A 129 16.13 26.86 12.15
C ALA A 129 17.19 27.19 11.10
N ARG A 130 18.31 27.79 11.51
CA ARG A 130 19.46 28.06 10.62
C ARG A 130 20.01 26.76 10.02
N THR A 131 20.28 25.77 10.87
CA THR A 131 20.80 24.47 10.44
C THR A 131 19.86 23.79 9.44
N ILE A 132 18.55 23.76 9.72
CA ILE A 132 17.52 23.18 8.84
C ILE A 132 17.47 23.92 7.49
N SER A 133 17.47 25.25 7.51
CA SER A 133 17.46 26.07 6.30
C SER A 133 18.72 25.82 5.44
N MET A 134 19.88 25.67 6.07
CA MET A 134 21.13 25.30 5.37
C MET A 134 21.04 23.89 4.76
N LEU A 135 20.47 22.91 5.46
CA LEU A 135 20.27 21.55 4.92
C LEU A 135 19.37 21.55 3.67
N ALA A 136 18.37 22.44 3.63
CA ALA A 136 17.49 22.62 2.48
C ALA A 136 18.12 23.38 1.31
N SER A 137 19.29 24.01 1.50
CA SER A 137 19.92 24.85 0.48
C SER A 137 20.57 24.01 -0.62
N PRO A 138 20.33 24.31 -1.91
CA PRO A 138 21.00 23.64 -3.01
C PRO A 138 22.49 23.99 -3.10
N ASN A 139 22.95 25.05 -2.43
CA ASN A 139 24.34 25.50 -2.47
C ASN A 139 25.16 25.05 -1.26
N ALA A 140 24.54 24.40 -0.28
CA ALA A 140 25.25 23.92 0.90
C ALA A 140 26.23 22.80 0.55
N THR A 141 27.36 22.80 1.26
CA THR A 141 28.50 21.91 1.10
C THR A 141 28.82 21.24 2.44
N ALA A 142 29.64 20.19 2.41
CA ALA A 142 30.03 19.49 3.63
C ALA A 142 30.71 20.40 4.69
N SER A 143 31.44 21.44 4.27
CA SER A 143 32.11 22.38 5.19
C SER A 143 31.13 23.27 5.95
N ASP A 144 29.90 23.40 5.48
CA ASP A 144 28.87 24.23 6.11
C ASP A 144 28.28 23.59 7.38
N PHE A 145 28.68 22.37 7.74
CA PHE A 145 28.13 21.62 8.87
C PHE A 145 29.21 21.07 9.80
N LYS A 146 28.94 21.15 11.10
CA LYS A 146 29.67 20.46 12.16
C LYS A 146 28.99 19.13 12.48
N LYS A 147 29.78 18.13 12.86
CA LYS A 147 29.34 16.77 13.23
C LYS A 147 30.08 16.39 14.53
N PRO A 148 29.39 15.98 15.62
CA PRO A 148 27.94 15.94 15.80
C PRO A 148 27.32 17.35 15.95
N GLY A 149 25.99 17.40 16.08
CA GLY A 149 25.20 18.61 16.38
C GLY A 149 23.83 18.24 16.94
N HIS A 150 22.81 19.06 16.69
CA HIS A 150 21.51 18.97 17.39
C HIS A 150 20.28 18.83 16.47
N VAL A 151 20.51 18.80 15.15
CA VAL A 151 19.49 18.45 14.16
C VAL A 151 19.80 17.06 13.61
N TYR A 152 18.79 16.22 13.40
CA TYR A 152 18.96 14.82 13.00
C TYR A 152 18.50 14.59 11.55
N PRO A 153 19.39 14.65 10.55
CA PRO A 153 19.01 14.31 9.19
C PRO A 153 18.62 12.82 9.09
N LEU A 154 17.60 12.53 8.28
CA LEU A 154 17.15 11.17 8.01
C LEU A 154 17.30 10.86 6.52
N ARG A 155 17.82 9.67 6.21
CA ARG A 155 18.00 9.23 4.82
C ARG A 155 16.70 8.66 4.25
N TYR A 156 16.15 9.33 3.24
CA TYR A 156 15.02 8.85 2.45
C TYR A 156 15.32 7.54 1.73
N ARG A 157 14.37 6.60 1.73
CA ARG A 157 14.44 5.41 0.87
C ARG A 157 13.84 5.67 -0.51
N GLU A 158 14.61 5.40 -1.56
CA GLU A 158 14.16 5.59 -2.94
C GLU A 158 12.87 4.82 -3.25
N GLY A 159 11.85 5.55 -3.72
CA GLY A 159 10.47 5.07 -3.86
C GLY A 159 9.50 5.77 -2.90
N GLY A 160 9.99 6.29 -1.77
CA GLY A 160 9.19 7.06 -0.81
C GLY A 160 8.12 6.21 -0.14
N VAL A 161 6.96 6.82 0.12
CA VAL A 161 5.83 6.13 0.80
C VAL A 161 5.35 4.90 0.04
N LEU A 162 5.63 4.82 -1.27
CA LEU A 162 5.32 3.65 -2.10
C LEU A 162 6.20 2.43 -1.77
N LYS A 163 7.36 2.62 -1.15
CA LYS A 163 8.31 1.56 -0.77
C LYS A 163 8.43 1.39 0.74
N ARG A 164 8.40 2.49 1.50
CA ARG A 164 8.36 2.49 2.96
C ARG A 164 7.34 3.53 3.41
N ALA A 165 6.25 3.08 4.00
CA ALA A 165 5.17 3.92 4.51
C ALA A 165 5.55 4.55 5.88
N GLY A 166 6.61 5.37 5.91
CA GLY A 166 7.05 6.06 7.12
C GLY A 166 7.05 7.59 6.99
N HIS A 167 7.06 8.29 8.12
CA HIS A 167 7.05 9.76 8.18
C HIS A 167 8.25 10.40 7.49
N THR A 168 9.42 9.74 7.54
CA THR A 168 10.62 10.14 6.77
C THR A 168 10.33 10.27 5.28
N GLU A 169 9.74 9.22 4.70
CA GLU A 169 9.39 9.21 3.29
C GLU A 169 8.26 10.18 2.97
N ALA A 170 7.24 10.27 3.83
CA ALA A 170 6.12 11.18 3.65
C ALA A 170 6.58 12.65 3.59
N ALA A 171 7.52 13.06 4.45
CA ALA A 171 8.03 14.42 4.48
C ALA A 171 8.73 14.84 3.18
N VAL A 172 9.58 13.97 2.64
CA VAL A 172 10.28 14.22 1.38
C VAL A 172 9.31 14.17 0.20
N ASP A 173 8.37 13.22 0.20
CA ASP A 173 7.37 13.10 -0.86
C ASP A 173 6.42 14.32 -0.90
N LEU A 174 5.99 14.85 0.25
CA LEU A 174 5.22 16.10 0.31
C LEU A 174 6.01 17.27 -0.28
N ALA A 175 7.31 17.36 0.02
CA ALA A 175 8.16 18.40 -0.51
C ALA A 175 8.31 18.29 -2.04
N VAL A 176 8.58 17.09 -2.56
CA VAL A 176 8.68 16.82 -4.01
C VAL A 176 7.36 17.12 -4.71
N LEU A 177 6.24 16.61 -4.20
CA LEU A 177 4.92 16.82 -4.80
C LEU A 177 4.48 18.29 -4.77
N SER A 178 4.97 19.07 -3.80
CA SER A 178 4.72 20.51 -3.70
C SER A 178 5.68 21.37 -4.55
N GLY A 179 6.65 20.77 -5.24
CA GLY A 179 7.67 21.48 -6.01
C GLY A 179 8.72 22.18 -5.16
N MET A 180 8.92 21.76 -3.91
CA MET A 180 9.89 22.29 -2.96
C MET A 180 11.21 21.48 -3.03
N PRO A 181 12.33 22.00 -2.49
CA PRO A 181 13.53 21.18 -2.28
C PRO A 181 13.18 19.91 -1.51
N PRO A 182 13.74 18.73 -1.85
CA PRO A 182 13.32 17.44 -1.31
C PRO A 182 13.91 17.19 0.09
N VAL A 183 13.61 18.12 1.00
CA VAL A 183 14.05 18.21 2.39
C VAL A 183 12.85 18.63 3.23
N GLY A 184 12.42 17.75 4.14
CA GLY A 184 11.34 18.00 5.09
C GLY A 184 11.86 18.21 6.51
N VAL A 185 10.97 18.63 7.41
CA VAL A 185 11.17 18.62 8.86
C VAL A 185 10.05 17.79 9.45
N ILE A 186 10.38 16.89 10.38
CA ILE A 186 9.40 16.10 11.14
C ILE A 186 9.71 16.17 12.64
N CYS A 187 8.66 16.08 13.45
CA CYS A 187 8.75 15.86 14.89
C CYS A 187 7.42 15.28 15.39
N GLU A 188 7.49 14.26 16.23
CA GLU A 188 6.35 13.47 16.67
C GLU A 188 5.56 14.20 17.78
N LEU A 189 4.24 14.28 17.67
CA LEU A 189 3.38 15.01 18.60
C LEU A 189 3.23 14.29 19.94
N VAL A 190 3.41 15.04 21.04
CA VAL A 190 3.29 14.54 22.40
C VAL A 190 2.11 15.17 23.12
N ASN A 191 1.57 14.45 24.10
CA ASN A 191 0.53 14.92 25.00
C ASN A 191 1.18 15.81 26.07
N GLU A 192 0.81 17.09 26.08
CA GLU A 192 1.38 18.09 26.99
C GLU A 192 1.20 17.74 28.49
N LYS A 193 0.20 16.92 28.84
CA LYS A 193 -0.13 16.60 30.23
C LYS A 193 0.76 15.53 30.84
N ASP A 194 1.13 14.51 30.06
CA ASP A 194 1.79 13.30 30.56
C ASP A 194 3.01 12.86 29.73
N GLY A 195 3.29 13.53 28.61
CA GLY A 195 4.40 13.24 27.71
C GLY A 195 4.20 11.99 26.84
N SER A 196 3.03 11.34 26.88
CA SER A 196 2.72 10.21 26.00
C SER A 196 2.53 10.67 24.55
N MET A 197 2.64 9.75 23.59
CA MET A 197 2.43 10.07 22.17
C MET A 197 0.95 10.30 21.86
N GLN A 198 0.64 11.32 21.06
CA GLN A 198 -0.74 11.59 20.66
C GLN A 198 -1.24 10.54 19.66
N ARG A 199 -2.44 10.01 19.91
CA ARG A 199 -3.14 9.09 18.99
C ARG A 199 -4.19 9.83 18.17
N LEU A 200 -4.70 9.20 17.11
CA LEU A 200 -5.58 9.82 16.11
C LEU A 200 -6.70 10.74 16.67
N PRO A 201 -7.49 10.35 17.69
CA PRO A 201 -8.52 11.25 18.23
C PRO A 201 -7.97 12.55 18.82
N GLN A 202 -6.79 12.50 19.45
CA GLN A 202 -6.12 13.67 20.01
C GLN A 202 -5.50 14.52 18.89
N LEU A 203 -4.93 13.87 17.88
CA LEU A 203 -4.36 14.53 16.71
C LEU A 203 -5.43 15.32 15.94
N GLN A 204 -6.65 14.80 15.81
CA GLN A 204 -7.76 15.52 15.18
C GLN A 204 -8.13 16.79 15.96
N VAL A 205 -8.20 16.72 17.29
CA VAL A 205 -8.45 17.89 18.14
C VAL A 205 -7.30 18.91 18.04
N PHE A 206 -6.05 18.44 18.01
CA PHE A 206 -4.88 19.30 17.82
C PHE A 206 -4.90 19.98 16.45
N ALA A 207 -5.23 19.23 15.38
CA ALA A 207 -5.36 19.74 14.02
C ALA A 207 -6.38 20.88 13.95
N GLU A 208 -7.57 20.68 14.54
CA GLU A 208 -8.63 21.69 14.57
C GLU A 208 -8.19 22.93 15.36
N LYS A 209 -7.65 22.74 16.58
CA LYS A 209 -7.17 23.83 17.45
C LYS A 209 -6.13 24.71 16.77
N HIS A 210 -5.23 24.12 15.99
CA HIS A 210 -4.12 24.82 15.33
C HIS A 210 -4.38 25.10 13.84
N ASN A 211 -5.57 24.79 13.33
CA ASN A 211 -5.97 24.94 11.92
C ASN A 211 -4.96 24.29 10.95
N LEU A 212 -4.61 23.04 11.23
CA LEU A 212 -3.69 22.22 10.44
C LEU A 212 -4.46 21.14 9.68
N HIS A 213 -4.00 20.81 8.47
CA HIS A 213 -4.49 19.63 7.77
C HIS A 213 -3.89 18.37 8.40
N ILE A 214 -4.71 17.33 8.51
CA ILE A 214 -4.31 15.98 8.91
C ILE A 214 -4.53 15.03 7.74
N ILE A 215 -3.51 14.27 7.37
CA ILE A 215 -3.56 13.28 6.28
C ILE A 215 -2.97 11.95 6.74
N SER A 216 -3.33 10.85 6.07
CA SER A 216 -2.71 9.54 6.31
C SER A 216 -1.67 9.20 5.24
N ILE A 217 -0.66 8.42 5.61
CA ILE A 217 0.31 7.87 4.66
C ILE A 217 -0.39 6.97 3.64
N ALA A 218 -1.42 6.22 4.06
CA ALA A 218 -2.24 5.40 3.17
C ALA A 218 -2.89 6.24 2.06
N ASP A 219 -3.41 7.42 2.38
CA ASP A 219 -3.99 8.36 1.41
C ASP A 219 -2.90 8.91 0.47
N MET A 220 -1.71 9.22 0.99
CA MET A 220 -0.57 9.63 0.16
C MET A 220 -0.14 8.54 -0.82
N VAL A 221 -0.10 7.28 -0.39
CA VAL A 221 0.20 6.13 -1.25
C VAL A 221 -0.83 6.04 -2.39
N ARG A 222 -2.13 6.13 -2.08
CA ARG A 222 -3.19 6.15 -3.11
C ARG A 222 -3.03 7.33 -4.07
N TYR A 223 -2.78 8.53 -3.53
CA TYR A 223 -2.61 9.76 -4.30
C TYR A 223 -1.45 9.66 -5.31
N ARG A 224 -0.28 9.16 -4.86
CA ARG A 224 0.91 8.97 -5.71
C ARG A 224 0.70 7.88 -6.75
N ARG A 225 0.16 6.72 -6.38
CA ARG A 225 -0.07 5.60 -7.32
C ARG A 225 -0.99 5.98 -8.49
N LYS A 226 -1.98 6.84 -8.26
CA LYS A 226 -2.90 7.33 -9.31
C LYS A 226 -2.19 8.22 -10.34
N ARG A 227 -1.16 8.96 -9.92
CA ARG A 227 -0.53 10.06 -10.70
C ARG A 227 0.83 9.70 -11.29
N GLU A 228 1.56 8.79 -10.66
CA GLU A 228 2.90 8.42 -11.08
C GLU A 228 2.91 7.22 -12.02
N LYS A 229 3.77 7.25 -13.03
CA LYS A 229 4.03 6.09 -13.90
C LYS A 229 5.07 5.19 -13.24
N LEU A 230 4.57 4.15 -12.57
CA LEU A 230 5.34 3.19 -11.76
C LEU A 230 5.80 1.96 -12.54
N VAL A 231 5.26 1.74 -13.74
CA VAL A 231 5.66 0.64 -14.62
C VAL A 231 6.25 1.14 -15.94
N GLU A 232 7.21 0.39 -16.45
CA GLU A 232 7.83 0.59 -17.75
C GLU A 232 7.69 -0.68 -18.57
N ARG A 233 7.16 -0.57 -19.80
CA ARG A 233 7.09 -1.68 -20.74
C ARG A 233 8.48 -1.90 -21.33
N THR A 234 9.07 -3.07 -21.10
CA THR A 234 10.46 -3.38 -21.49
C THR A 234 10.55 -4.21 -22.78
N ALA A 235 9.58 -5.09 -23.05
CA ALA A 235 9.60 -5.95 -24.22
C ALA A 235 8.19 -6.37 -24.66
N ILE A 236 8.05 -6.73 -25.94
CA ILE A 236 6.86 -7.35 -26.50
C ILE A 236 7.29 -8.54 -27.36
N SER A 237 6.66 -9.69 -27.17
CA SER A 237 6.94 -10.88 -27.98
C SER A 237 5.67 -11.67 -28.31
N ARG A 238 5.73 -12.44 -29.38
CA ARG A 238 4.73 -13.43 -29.72
C ARG A 238 4.92 -14.66 -28.83
N LEU A 239 3.87 -15.09 -28.13
CA LEU A 239 3.90 -16.21 -27.20
C LEU A 239 2.90 -17.30 -27.63
N PRO A 240 3.35 -18.33 -28.37
CA PRO A 240 2.54 -19.53 -28.57
C PRO A 240 2.49 -20.34 -27.26
N THR A 241 1.28 -20.72 -26.83
CA THR A 241 1.03 -21.50 -25.62
C THR A 241 0.13 -22.69 -25.92
N ARG A 242 -0.04 -23.60 -24.97
CA ARG A 242 -0.98 -24.72 -25.09
C ARG A 242 -2.45 -24.28 -25.25
N TRP A 243 -2.78 -23.06 -24.81
CA TRP A 243 -4.13 -22.52 -24.90
C TRP A 243 -4.37 -21.71 -26.16
N GLY A 244 -3.31 -21.31 -26.88
CA GLY A 244 -3.43 -20.46 -28.06
C GLY A 244 -2.26 -19.51 -28.25
N LEU A 245 -2.40 -18.62 -29.23
CA LEU A 245 -1.40 -17.63 -29.59
C LEU A 245 -1.73 -16.26 -28.98
N PHE A 246 -0.78 -15.71 -28.22
CA PHE A 246 -0.90 -14.43 -27.53
C PHE A 246 0.27 -13.49 -27.84
N LYS A 247 0.13 -12.21 -27.47
CA LYS A 247 1.24 -11.27 -27.30
C LYS A 247 1.58 -11.18 -25.82
N ALA A 248 2.86 -11.32 -25.49
CA ALA A 248 3.39 -11.15 -24.15
C ALA A 248 4.09 -9.80 -24.04
N TYR A 249 3.68 -8.99 -23.07
CA TYR A 249 4.26 -7.69 -22.76
C TYR A 249 4.98 -7.80 -21.41
N SER A 250 6.28 -7.52 -21.40
CA SER A 250 7.05 -7.44 -20.16
C SER A 250 7.00 -6.03 -19.59
N TYR A 251 6.79 -5.93 -18.28
CA TYR A 251 6.73 -4.68 -17.54
C TYR A 251 7.64 -4.72 -16.33
N LYS A 252 8.53 -3.74 -16.20
CA LYS A 252 9.37 -3.57 -15.01
C LYS A 252 8.76 -2.53 -14.08
N SER A 253 8.57 -2.89 -12.81
CA SER A 253 8.20 -1.96 -11.75
C SER A 253 9.40 -1.08 -11.38
N LYS A 254 9.18 0.22 -11.27
CA LYS A 254 10.22 1.19 -10.86
C LYS A 254 10.48 1.20 -9.36
N LEU A 255 9.61 0.57 -8.57
CA LEU A 255 9.69 0.58 -7.10
C LEU A 255 10.66 -0.49 -6.58
N ASP A 256 10.55 -1.69 -7.13
CA ASP A 256 11.25 -2.90 -6.68
C ASP A 256 12.05 -3.58 -7.80
N GLY A 257 11.90 -3.14 -9.05
CA GLY A 257 12.57 -3.72 -10.20
C GLY A 257 11.96 -5.05 -10.66
N ILE A 258 10.87 -5.51 -10.04
CA ILE A 258 10.22 -6.77 -10.41
C ILE A 258 9.64 -6.65 -11.82
N GLU A 259 9.88 -7.70 -12.62
CA GLU A 259 9.25 -7.83 -13.94
C GLU A 259 7.94 -8.60 -13.82
N HIS A 260 6.87 -8.01 -14.33
CA HIS A 260 5.54 -8.59 -14.50
C HIS A 260 5.27 -8.83 -15.98
N ILE A 261 4.27 -9.65 -16.28
CA ILE A 261 3.91 -9.96 -17.67
C ILE A 261 2.42 -9.77 -17.90
N ALA A 262 2.05 -9.14 -19.02
CA ALA A 262 0.69 -9.11 -19.52
C ALA A 262 0.59 -9.97 -20.79
N ILE A 263 -0.34 -10.91 -20.78
CA ILE A 263 -0.68 -11.78 -21.90
C ILE A 263 -1.94 -11.23 -22.56
N VAL A 264 -1.83 -10.86 -23.83
CA VAL A 264 -2.87 -10.13 -24.57
C VAL A 264 -3.31 -10.95 -25.78
N LYS A 265 -4.62 -11.13 -25.91
CA LYS A 265 -5.28 -11.74 -27.07
C LYS A 265 -6.01 -10.67 -27.88
N GLY A 266 -5.90 -10.76 -29.21
CA GLY A 266 -6.61 -9.89 -30.13
C GLY A 266 -6.15 -8.44 -30.09
N ASP A 267 -6.96 -7.57 -30.69
CA ASP A 267 -6.81 -6.12 -30.59
C ASP A 267 -7.72 -5.57 -29.49
N ILE A 268 -7.14 -4.79 -28.57
CA ILE A 268 -7.87 -4.16 -27.47
C ILE A 268 -8.70 -2.97 -27.96
N GLY A 269 -8.34 -2.36 -29.11
CA GLY A 269 -9.13 -1.33 -29.78
C GLY A 269 -9.45 -0.14 -28.87
N ASN A 270 -10.75 0.19 -28.74
CA ASN A 270 -11.23 1.30 -27.91
C ASN A 270 -11.09 1.07 -26.39
N GLY A 271 -10.58 -0.10 -25.97
CA GLY A 271 -10.36 -0.43 -24.56
C GLY A 271 -11.62 -0.70 -23.73
N ARG A 272 -12.80 -0.77 -24.35
CA ARG A 272 -14.07 -1.03 -23.66
C ARG A 272 -14.43 -2.51 -23.66
N ASP A 273 -15.06 -2.94 -22.58
CA ASP A 273 -15.61 -4.28 -22.35
C ASP A 273 -14.60 -5.39 -22.66
N VAL A 274 -13.41 -5.27 -22.07
CA VAL A 274 -12.32 -6.23 -22.26
C VAL A 274 -12.43 -7.33 -21.20
N LEU A 275 -12.32 -8.60 -21.59
CA LEU A 275 -12.22 -9.69 -20.62
C LEU A 275 -10.84 -9.66 -19.97
N VAL A 276 -10.78 -9.50 -18.64
CA VAL A 276 -9.53 -9.28 -17.90
C VAL A 276 -9.37 -10.26 -16.75
N ARG A 277 -8.15 -10.80 -16.59
CA ARG A 277 -7.72 -11.51 -15.39
C ARG A 277 -6.49 -10.82 -14.80
N VAL A 278 -6.56 -10.41 -13.54
CA VAL A 278 -5.36 -10.05 -12.77
C VAL A 278 -5.00 -11.25 -11.89
N HIS A 279 -3.98 -12.00 -12.30
CA HIS A 279 -3.49 -13.20 -11.65
C HIS A 279 -2.32 -12.86 -10.73
N SER A 280 -2.34 -13.39 -9.51
CA SER A 280 -1.25 -13.25 -8.56
C SER A 280 -0.36 -14.48 -8.64
N GLU A 281 0.95 -14.27 -8.73
CA GLU A 281 1.93 -15.35 -8.80
C GLU A 281 1.74 -16.38 -7.69
N CYS A 282 1.74 -17.65 -8.07
CA CYS A 282 1.76 -18.80 -7.18
C CYS A 282 2.61 -19.90 -7.82
N LEU A 283 3.91 -19.89 -7.59
CA LEU A 283 4.86 -20.85 -8.15
C LEU A 283 4.43 -22.31 -7.89
N THR A 284 4.03 -22.63 -6.66
CA THR A 284 3.60 -23.99 -6.32
C THR A 284 2.36 -24.43 -7.08
N GLY A 285 1.41 -23.53 -7.35
CA GLY A 285 0.17 -23.84 -8.05
C GLY A 285 0.31 -23.78 -9.57
N ASP A 286 0.88 -22.69 -10.07
CA ASP A 286 0.95 -22.36 -11.49
C ASP A 286 1.99 -23.20 -12.24
N VAL A 287 3.13 -23.50 -11.61
CA VAL A 287 4.24 -24.24 -12.24
C VAL A 287 4.26 -25.71 -11.81
N PHE A 288 4.15 -25.98 -10.50
CA PHE A 288 4.26 -27.34 -9.96
C PHE A 288 2.92 -28.08 -9.83
N GLY A 289 1.79 -27.43 -10.14
CA GLY A 289 0.47 -28.09 -10.13
C GLY A 289 0.02 -28.54 -8.73
N SER A 290 0.41 -27.82 -7.67
CA SER A 290 0.00 -28.14 -6.31
C SER A 290 -1.52 -28.22 -6.17
N LYS A 291 -2.00 -29.33 -5.61
CA LYS A 291 -3.43 -29.53 -5.29
C LYS A 291 -3.88 -28.83 -4.01
N ARG A 292 -2.96 -28.27 -3.20
CA ARG A 292 -3.31 -27.53 -1.97
C ARG A 292 -4.00 -26.19 -2.25
N CYS A 293 -3.87 -25.67 -3.47
CA CYS A 293 -4.49 -24.43 -3.91
C CYS A 293 -5.09 -24.60 -5.31
N ASP A 294 -5.91 -23.65 -5.72
CA ASP A 294 -6.56 -23.64 -7.03
C ASP A 294 -5.92 -22.69 -8.05
N CYS A 295 -4.78 -22.08 -7.72
CA CYS A 295 -4.16 -21.03 -8.55
C CYS A 295 -3.86 -21.48 -9.98
N GLY A 296 -3.23 -22.64 -10.17
CA GLY A 296 -2.91 -23.16 -11.50
C GLY A 296 -4.17 -23.43 -12.34
N ASN A 297 -5.21 -23.98 -11.72
CA ASN A 297 -6.51 -24.22 -12.38
C ASN A 297 -7.17 -22.89 -12.79
N GLN A 298 -7.14 -21.88 -11.91
CA GLN A 298 -7.67 -20.56 -12.24
C GLN A 298 -6.91 -19.88 -13.39
N LEU A 299 -5.58 -20.04 -13.45
CA LEU A 299 -4.76 -19.53 -14.55
C LEU A 299 -5.16 -20.18 -15.87
N GLU A 300 -5.29 -21.51 -15.88
CA GLU A 300 -5.71 -22.27 -17.05
C GLU A 300 -7.09 -21.85 -17.56
N ILE A 301 -8.09 -21.80 -16.66
CA ILE A 301 -9.46 -21.38 -17.02
C ILE A 301 -9.45 -19.97 -17.63
N ALA A 302 -8.72 -19.03 -17.01
CA ALA A 302 -8.65 -17.67 -17.52
C ALA A 302 -7.99 -17.59 -18.91
N MET A 303 -6.90 -18.33 -19.13
CA MET A 303 -6.22 -18.38 -20.43
C MET A 303 -7.13 -18.97 -21.52
N MET A 304 -7.86 -20.04 -21.20
CA MET A 304 -8.83 -20.66 -22.13
C MET A 304 -10.00 -19.73 -22.44
N GLN A 305 -10.55 -19.04 -21.45
CA GLN A 305 -11.65 -18.10 -21.65
C GLN A 305 -11.22 -16.90 -22.50
N ILE A 306 -10.01 -16.35 -22.28
CA ILE A 306 -9.45 -15.28 -23.11
C ILE A 306 -9.23 -15.75 -24.55
N GLU A 307 -8.71 -16.97 -24.75
CA GLU A 307 -8.57 -17.53 -26.09
C GLU A 307 -9.94 -17.63 -26.78
N LYS A 308 -10.93 -18.23 -26.12
CA LYS A 308 -12.30 -18.43 -26.64
C LYS A 308 -12.95 -17.11 -27.00
N ALA A 309 -12.78 -16.08 -26.17
CA ALA A 309 -13.32 -14.74 -26.43
C ALA A 309 -12.61 -14.02 -27.60
N GLY A 310 -11.39 -14.44 -27.97
CA GLY A 310 -10.59 -13.81 -29.03
C GLY A 310 -10.06 -12.41 -28.71
N ARG A 311 -10.41 -11.84 -27.55
CA ARG A 311 -10.04 -10.51 -27.09
C ARG A 311 -9.99 -10.46 -25.56
N GLY A 312 -8.82 -10.20 -24.99
CA GLY A 312 -8.68 -10.11 -23.53
C GLY A 312 -7.25 -9.97 -23.06
N VAL A 313 -7.11 -9.73 -21.74
CA VAL A 313 -5.82 -9.50 -21.09
C VAL A 313 -5.71 -10.29 -19.80
N LEU A 314 -4.63 -11.05 -19.64
CA LEU A 314 -4.21 -11.60 -18.35
C LEU A 314 -2.95 -10.87 -17.87
N VAL A 315 -3.01 -10.21 -16.72
CA VAL A 315 -1.84 -9.66 -16.05
C VAL A 315 -1.37 -10.65 -14.98
N TYR A 316 -0.14 -11.11 -15.07
CA TYR A 316 0.49 -11.98 -14.09
C TYR A 316 1.41 -11.15 -13.19
N LEU A 317 0.93 -10.84 -11.98
CA LEU A 317 1.65 -10.06 -10.99
C LEU A 317 2.60 -10.96 -10.20
N ARG A 318 3.87 -10.87 -10.57
CA ARG A 318 5.01 -11.42 -9.82
C ARG A 318 5.24 -10.68 -8.49
N GLY A 319 5.85 -11.37 -7.53
CA GLY A 319 6.05 -10.88 -6.17
C GLY A 319 4.85 -11.13 -5.23
N HIS A 320 3.75 -11.69 -5.73
CA HIS A 320 2.54 -11.95 -4.93
C HIS A 320 2.51 -13.34 -4.26
N GLU A 321 3.60 -14.11 -4.38
CA GLU A 321 3.69 -15.45 -3.82
C GLU A 321 3.34 -15.46 -2.32
N GLY A 322 2.53 -16.44 -1.90
CA GLY A 322 2.07 -16.55 -0.52
C GLY A 322 1.19 -15.38 -0.04
N ARG A 323 0.59 -14.61 -0.96
CA ARG A 323 -0.05 -13.31 -0.68
C ARG A 323 0.93 -12.20 -0.32
N GLY A 324 2.10 -12.20 -0.96
CA GLY A 324 3.12 -11.17 -0.81
C GLY A 324 4.16 -11.47 0.27
N ILE A 325 4.00 -12.54 1.06
CA ILE A 325 4.99 -12.96 2.07
C ILE A 325 6.19 -13.73 1.46
N GLY A 326 6.09 -14.12 0.19
CA GLY A 326 7.13 -14.86 -0.52
C GLY A 326 7.10 -16.38 -0.29
N LEU A 327 7.89 -17.09 -1.10
CA LEU A 327 7.86 -18.55 -1.17
C LEU A 327 8.29 -19.23 0.14
N GLY A 328 9.38 -18.76 0.75
CA GLY A 328 9.91 -19.37 1.99
C GLY A 328 8.90 -19.32 3.14
N HIS A 329 8.32 -18.15 3.37
CA HIS A 329 7.29 -17.96 4.40
C HIS A 329 6.02 -18.75 4.10
N LYS A 330 5.60 -18.82 2.83
CA LYS A 330 4.47 -19.68 2.42
C LYS A 330 4.69 -21.14 2.81
N LEU A 331 5.88 -21.69 2.58
CA LEU A 331 6.17 -23.08 2.94
C LEU A 331 6.19 -23.29 4.46
N ARG A 332 6.65 -22.31 5.24
CA ARG A 332 6.52 -22.35 6.72
C ARG A 332 5.05 -22.34 7.15
N ALA A 333 4.23 -21.50 6.53
CA ALA A 333 2.79 -21.46 6.79
C ALA A 333 2.09 -22.77 6.41
N TYR A 334 2.58 -23.49 5.41
CA TYR A 334 2.10 -24.84 5.08
C TYR A 334 2.39 -25.86 6.18
N ASN A 335 3.57 -25.82 6.81
CA ASN A 335 3.88 -26.72 7.92
C ASN A 335 2.90 -26.51 9.09
N LEU A 336 2.61 -25.25 9.45
CA LEU A 336 1.63 -24.94 10.50
C LEU A 336 0.20 -25.35 10.11
N GLN A 337 -0.15 -25.28 8.83
CA GLN A 337 -1.44 -25.75 8.33
C GLN A 337 -1.56 -27.27 8.43
N ASP A 338 -0.48 -28.00 8.16
CA ASP A 338 -0.40 -29.45 8.33
C ASP A 338 -0.55 -29.86 9.81
N GLU A 339 -0.19 -28.97 10.75
CA GLU A 339 -0.43 -29.08 12.20
C GLU A 339 -1.84 -28.62 12.63
N GLY A 340 -2.70 -28.31 11.67
CA GLY A 340 -4.12 -28.03 11.91
C GLY A 340 -4.50 -26.56 11.96
N ARG A 341 -3.58 -25.61 11.77
CA ARG A 341 -3.94 -24.19 11.59
C ARG A 341 -4.60 -23.94 10.26
N ASP A 342 -5.40 -22.89 10.17
CA ASP A 342 -5.78 -22.38 8.86
C ASP A 342 -4.74 -21.41 8.31
N THR A 343 -4.98 -20.99 7.08
CA THR A 343 -4.07 -20.14 6.31
C THR A 343 -3.96 -18.70 6.85
N VAL A 344 -4.90 -18.21 7.66
CA VAL A 344 -4.82 -16.91 8.35
C VAL A 344 -4.06 -17.07 9.67
N GLU A 345 -4.43 -18.06 10.47
CA GLU A 345 -3.79 -18.38 11.76
C GLU A 345 -2.29 -18.63 11.59
N ALA A 346 -1.91 -19.43 10.58
CA ALA A 346 -0.51 -19.72 10.27
C ALA A 346 0.30 -18.46 9.93
N ASN A 347 -0.31 -17.47 9.28
CA ASN A 347 0.39 -16.22 8.98
C ASN A 347 0.56 -15.37 10.24
N VAL A 348 -0.49 -15.23 11.05
CA VAL A 348 -0.45 -14.49 12.31
C VAL A 348 0.58 -15.09 13.27
N GLU A 349 0.64 -16.41 13.39
CA GLU A 349 1.60 -17.12 14.24
C GLU A 349 3.06 -16.92 13.79
N LEU A 350 3.28 -16.75 12.48
CA LEU A 350 4.60 -16.41 11.92
C LEU A 350 4.95 -14.92 12.01
N GLY A 351 4.08 -14.09 12.60
CA GLY A 351 4.24 -12.63 12.64
C GLY A 351 4.11 -11.98 11.26
N LEU A 352 3.33 -12.60 10.35
CA LEU A 352 3.19 -12.17 8.96
C LEU A 352 1.80 -11.57 8.71
N PRO A 353 1.71 -10.59 7.78
CA PRO A 353 0.43 -10.06 7.35
C PRO A 353 -0.45 -11.14 6.69
N VAL A 354 -1.77 -10.97 6.82
CA VAL A 354 -2.76 -11.87 6.23
C VAL A 354 -2.75 -11.77 4.69
N ASP A 355 -2.61 -10.55 4.16
CA ASP A 355 -2.52 -10.27 2.74
C ASP A 355 -1.74 -8.97 2.49
N SER A 356 -0.64 -9.04 1.75
CA SER A 356 0.18 -7.87 1.36
C SER A 356 0.11 -7.56 -0.13
N ARG A 357 -0.85 -8.17 -0.85
CA ARG A 357 -0.94 -7.99 -2.30
C ARG A 357 -1.41 -6.59 -2.66
N GLU A 358 -0.74 -6.02 -3.65
CA GLU A 358 -1.00 -4.69 -4.17
C GLU A 358 -1.40 -4.79 -5.65
N TYR A 359 -2.43 -4.05 -6.07
CA TYR A 359 -2.98 -4.21 -7.43
C TYR A 359 -2.81 -2.97 -8.32
N GLY A 360 -2.26 -1.86 -7.80
CA GLY A 360 -1.97 -0.64 -8.54
C GLY A 360 -1.01 -0.84 -9.70
N ILE A 361 0.03 -1.67 -9.53
CA ILE A 361 0.90 -2.08 -10.64
C ILE A 361 0.09 -2.78 -11.75
N GLY A 362 -0.81 -3.70 -11.37
CA GLY A 362 -1.70 -4.37 -12.32
C GLY A 362 -2.63 -3.40 -13.04
N ALA A 363 -3.17 -2.41 -12.33
CA ALA A 363 -4.00 -1.37 -12.91
C ALA A 363 -3.24 -0.51 -13.94
N GLN A 364 -2.00 -0.12 -13.64
CA GLN A 364 -1.18 0.64 -14.59
C GLN A 364 -0.80 -0.18 -15.82
N ILE A 365 -0.51 -1.48 -15.66
CA ILE A 365 -0.27 -2.40 -16.78
C ILE A 365 -1.50 -2.48 -17.69
N LEU A 366 -2.70 -2.69 -17.11
CA LEU A 366 -3.95 -2.74 -17.88
C LEU A 366 -4.20 -1.46 -18.67
N ARG A 367 -3.98 -0.30 -18.03
CA ARG A 367 -4.08 1.02 -18.66
C ARG A 367 -3.12 1.18 -19.83
N ASP A 368 -1.87 0.78 -19.65
CA ASP A 368 -0.82 0.88 -20.66
C ASP A 368 -1.08 -0.06 -21.86
N VAL A 369 -1.62 -1.26 -21.62
CA VAL A 369 -2.09 -2.17 -22.67
C VAL A 369 -3.28 -1.60 -23.46
N GLY A 370 -4.02 -0.66 -22.88
CA GLY A 370 -5.12 0.07 -23.52
C GLY A 370 -6.50 -0.22 -22.93
N VAL A 371 -6.61 -0.97 -21.84
CA VAL A 371 -7.88 -1.27 -21.18
C VAL A 371 -8.43 0.00 -20.52
N ARG A 372 -9.75 0.20 -20.65
CA ARG A 372 -10.53 1.29 -20.04
C ARG A 372 -11.69 0.74 -19.24
N THR A 373 -12.46 -0.18 -19.81
CA THR A 373 -13.51 -0.91 -19.09
C THR A 373 -13.35 -2.42 -19.26
N MET A 374 -13.70 -3.20 -18.24
CA MET A 374 -13.43 -4.62 -18.22
C MET A 374 -14.50 -5.47 -17.55
N LYS A 375 -14.68 -6.70 -18.05
CA LYS A 375 -15.29 -7.81 -17.32
C LYS A 375 -14.18 -8.53 -16.55
N LEU A 376 -14.20 -8.45 -15.22
CA LEU A 376 -13.09 -8.93 -14.38
C LEU A 376 -13.32 -10.38 -13.94
N MET A 377 -12.38 -11.27 -14.31
CA MET A 377 -12.33 -12.66 -13.90
C MET A 377 -11.77 -12.80 -12.46
N THR A 378 -12.64 -12.77 -11.45
CA THR A 378 -12.24 -12.85 -10.04
C THR A 378 -13.30 -13.45 -9.12
N ASN A 379 -12.83 -14.13 -8.08
CA ASN A 379 -13.63 -14.56 -6.92
C ASN A 379 -13.33 -13.72 -5.67
N ASN A 380 -12.32 -12.86 -5.72
CA ASN A 380 -11.87 -12.04 -4.60
C ASN A 380 -12.45 -10.62 -4.71
N PRO A 381 -13.27 -10.16 -3.74
CA PRO A 381 -13.80 -8.81 -3.73
C PRO A 381 -12.71 -7.74 -3.61
N ALA A 382 -11.60 -8.00 -2.91
CA ALA A 382 -10.52 -7.03 -2.76
C ALA A 382 -9.87 -6.61 -4.09
N LYS A 383 -9.92 -7.47 -5.12
CA LYS A 383 -9.44 -7.13 -6.46
C LYS A 383 -10.30 -6.07 -7.16
N TYR A 384 -11.57 -5.92 -6.78
CA TYR A 384 -12.42 -4.84 -7.29
C TYR A 384 -11.91 -3.49 -6.82
N MET A 385 -11.70 -3.38 -5.50
CA MET A 385 -11.26 -2.13 -4.88
C MET A 385 -9.86 -1.74 -5.35
N GLY A 386 -8.94 -2.70 -5.43
CA GLY A 386 -7.54 -2.44 -5.80
C GLY A 386 -7.33 -1.96 -7.25
N LEU A 387 -8.28 -2.19 -8.17
CA LEU A 387 -8.19 -1.75 -9.57
C LEU A 387 -8.99 -0.47 -9.85
N LYS A 388 -9.87 -0.06 -8.93
CA LYS A 388 -10.68 1.15 -9.05
C LYS A 388 -9.81 2.40 -8.93
N GLY A 389 -10.18 3.48 -9.61
CA GLY A 389 -9.50 4.77 -9.47
C GLY A 389 -8.32 5.04 -10.42
N TYR A 390 -7.79 4.03 -11.10
CA TYR A 390 -6.75 4.18 -12.12
C TYR A 390 -7.32 4.57 -13.50
N GLY A 391 -8.51 5.16 -13.53
CA GLY A 391 -9.32 5.37 -14.74
C GLY A 391 -9.56 4.07 -15.52
N LEU A 392 -9.82 3.00 -14.76
CA LEU A 392 -10.35 1.72 -15.17
C LEU A 392 -11.74 1.59 -14.54
N ALA A 393 -12.71 1.05 -15.29
CA ALA A 393 -14.04 0.71 -14.78
C ALA A 393 -14.31 -0.78 -14.93
N ILE A 394 -14.85 -1.42 -13.91
CA ILE A 394 -15.27 -2.81 -13.97
C ILE A 394 -16.75 -2.82 -14.36
N THR A 395 -17.08 -3.34 -15.54
CA THR A 395 -18.44 -3.40 -16.09
C THR A 395 -19.19 -4.67 -15.73
N GLY A 396 -18.47 -5.71 -15.32
CA GLY A 396 -19.07 -6.97 -14.91
C GLY A 396 -18.08 -7.88 -14.21
N ARG A 397 -18.61 -8.87 -13.51
CA ARG A 397 -17.84 -9.94 -12.89
C ARG A 397 -17.95 -11.20 -13.73
N VAL A 398 -16.83 -11.91 -13.91
CA VAL A 398 -16.81 -13.28 -14.42
C VAL A 398 -16.23 -14.18 -13.33
N SER A 399 -17.00 -15.17 -12.89
CA SER A 399 -16.53 -16.12 -11.89
C SER A 399 -15.50 -17.09 -12.49
N VAL A 400 -14.50 -17.48 -11.68
CA VAL A 400 -13.48 -18.46 -12.10
C VAL A 400 -13.57 -19.65 -11.16
N ILE A 401 -14.45 -20.60 -11.48
CA ILE A 401 -14.73 -21.75 -10.60
C ILE A 401 -13.84 -22.91 -11.01
N SER A 402 -12.92 -23.29 -10.12
CA SER A 402 -12.12 -24.51 -10.26
C SER A 402 -12.80 -25.70 -9.58
N THR A 403 -12.40 -26.92 -9.94
CA THR A 403 -12.82 -28.14 -9.26
C THR A 403 -12.38 -28.14 -7.79
N ILE A 404 -13.34 -28.39 -6.88
CA ILE A 404 -13.07 -28.63 -5.46
C ILE A 404 -12.59 -30.07 -5.31
N THR A 405 -11.48 -30.26 -4.60
CA THR A 405 -10.90 -31.56 -4.24
C THR A 405 -10.73 -31.65 -2.73
N ASP A 406 -10.51 -32.86 -2.21
CA ASP A 406 -10.28 -33.05 -0.76
C ASP A 406 -9.09 -32.23 -0.26
N GLU A 407 -8.05 -32.05 -1.08
CA GLU A 407 -6.86 -31.28 -0.73
C GLU A 407 -7.06 -29.76 -0.72
N ASN A 408 -7.99 -29.21 -1.51
CA ASN A 408 -8.20 -27.75 -1.60
C ASN A 408 -9.45 -27.25 -0.88
N LYS A 409 -10.36 -28.15 -0.47
CA LYS A 409 -11.66 -27.80 0.13
C LYS A 409 -11.50 -26.84 1.32
N ARG A 410 -10.67 -27.19 2.29
CA ARG A 410 -10.43 -26.37 3.50
C ARG A 410 -9.89 -24.98 3.16
N TYR A 411 -9.00 -24.89 2.17
CA TYR A 411 -8.44 -23.63 1.71
C TYR A 411 -9.49 -22.73 1.05
N LEU A 412 -10.37 -23.30 0.22
CA LEU A 412 -11.46 -22.57 -0.44
C LEU A 412 -12.53 -22.10 0.55
N GLU A 413 -12.89 -22.94 1.53
CA GLU A 413 -13.83 -22.59 2.61
C GLU A 413 -13.27 -21.44 3.46
N THR A 414 -11.98 -21.49 3.83
CA THR A 414 -11.31 -20.40 4.57
C THR A 414 -11.37 -19.08 3.80
N LYS A 415 -11.13 -19.11 2.49
CA LYS A 415 -11.24 -17.90 1.64
C LYS A 415 -12.66 -17.34 1.59
N ARG A 416 -13.67 -18.20 1.55
CA ARG A 416 -15.07 -17.77 1.56
C ARG A 416 -15.42 -17.12 2.89
N GLU A 417 -15.15 -17.83 3.98
CA GLU A 417 -15.62 -17.45 5.33
C GLU A 417 -14.82 -16.30 5.94
N LYS A 418 -13.49 -16.29 5.77
CA LYS A 418 -12.61 -15.29 6.40
C LYS A 418 -12.18 -14.17 5.46
N MET A 419 -12.26 -14.36 4.15
CA MET A 419 -11.78 -13.38 3.16
C MET A 419 -12.86 -12.93 2.15
N GLY A 420 -14.12 -13.27 2.40
CA GLY A 420 -15.27 -12.83 1.60
C GLY A 420 -15.25 -13.28 0.14
N HIS A 421 -14.51 -14.34 -0.21
CA HIS A 421 -14.49 -14.83 -1.59
C HIS A 421 -15.86 -15.38 -1.96
N VAL A 422 -16.38 -14.96 -3.11
CA VAL A 422 -17.68 -15.39 -3.62
C VAL A 422 -17.46 -16.40 -4.74
N TYR A 423 -18.16 -17.52 -4.70
CA TYR A 423 -18.12 -18.56 -5.73
C TYR A 423 -19.55 -18.78 -6.22
N GLY A 424 -19.86 -18.45 -7.49
CA GLY A 424 -21.24 -18.44 -8.01
C GLY A 424 -21.98 -17.10 -7.82
N SER A 425 -23.32 -17.12 -7.88
CA SER A 425 -24.24 -15.96 -7.82
C SER A 425 -24.66 -15.53 -6.41
N GLU A 426 -23.90 -15.89 -5.38
CA GLU A 426 -24.22 -15.49 -4.00
C GLU A 426 -23.70 -14.07 -3.74
N LEU A 427 -24.62 -13.09 -3.78
CA LEU A 427 -24.35 -11.69 -3.45
C LEU A 427 -24.01 -11.52 -1.96
N PRO A 428 -23.01 -10.68 -1.60
CA PRO A 428 -22.95 -10.10 -0.27
C PRO A 428 -23.96 -8.94 -0.19
N GLY A 429 -25.08 -9.14 0.49
CA GLY A 429 -25.94 -8.04 0.94
C GLY A 429 -27.41 -8.40 1.17
N THR A 430 -27.75 -8.78 2.41
CA THR A 430 -28.92 -8.26 3.15
C THR A 430 -28.79 -8.74 4.60
N PHE A 431 -28.32 -7.88 5.50
CA PHE A 431 -28.71 -7.95 6.90
C PHE A 431 -30.15 -7.44 6.98
N THR A 432 -31.12 -8.32 7.22
CA THR A 432 -32.39 -8.03 7.90
C THR A 432 -32.99 -9.35 8.37
N GLY A 433 -33.33 -9.42 9.65
CA GLY A 433 -33.61 -10.65 10.37
C GLY A 433 -34.83 -11.44 9.90
N LEU A 434 -34.76 -12.74 10.18
CA LEU A 434 -35.85 -13.63 10.59
C LEU A 434 -35.27 -15.04 10.66
N ILE A 435 -35.16 -15.58 11.88
CA ILE A 435 -35.64 -16.92 12.30
C ILE A 435 -35.38 -16.96 13.81
N ALA A 436 -36.35 -16.42 14.56
CA ALA A 436 -36.77 -17.09 15.78
C ALA A 436 -37.67 -18.27 15.37
N ASP A 437 -37.64 -19.32 16.19
CA ASP A 437 -38.57 -20.44 16.23
C ASP A 437 -38.46 -21.51 15.14
N LYS A 438 -37.65 -22.54 15.43
CA LYS A 438 -38.11 -23.93 15.54
C LYS A 438 -36.96 -24.86 15.97
N VAL A 439 -36.75 -24.97 17.28
CA VAL A 439 -36.30 -26.24 17.88
C VAL A 439 -37.10 -26.42 19.17
N ASN A 440 -38.24 -27.09 19.06
CA ASN A 440 -38.92 -27.64 20.22
C ASN A 440 -38.68 -29.15 20.21
N GLY A 441 -38.18 -29.70 21.32
CA GLY A 441 -38.24 -31.14 21.54
C GLY A 441 -37.06 -31.75 22.28
N LYS A 442 -36.82 -31.40 23.55
CA LYS A 442 -36.36 -32.40 24.53
C LYS A 442 -37.05 -32.22 25.89
N LYS A 443 -37.87 -33.23 26.19
CA LYS A 443 -38.53 -33.56 27.47
C LYS A 443 -37.62 -33.37 28.68
N LYS A 444 -38.16 -32.78 29.76
CA LYS A 444 -37.93 -33.24 31.15
C LYS A 444 -39.18 -33.03 32.01
N SER A 445 -39.74 -34.18 32.37
CA SER A 445 -40.50 -34.59 33.56
C SER A 445 -41.06 -33.55 34.55
N GLN A 446 -42.34 -33.78 34.85
CA GLN A 446 -43.15 -33.30 35.98
C GLN A 446 -42.72 -33.82 37.37
N ASN A 447 -43.21 -33.09 38.38
CA ASN A 447 -43.45 -33.39 39.81
C ASN A 447 -42.24 -33.28 40.77
N ALA A 448 -42.34 -32.72 41.98
CA ALA A 448 -43.48 -32.62 42.89
C ALA A 448 -43.35 -31.44 43.89
N LEU A 449 -44.53 -30.96 44.34
CA LEU A 449 -44.91 -30.23 45.58
C LEU A 449 -44.21 -28.92 45.94
#